data_AF-A0A3D9S5K3-F1
#
_entry.id   AF-A0A3D9S5K3-F1
#
_cell.length_a   1.000
_cell.length_b   1.000
_cell.length_c   1.000
_cell.angle_alpha   90.00
_cell.angle_beta   90.00
_cell.angle_gamma   90.00
#
_symmetry.space_group_name_H-M   'P 1'
#
loop_
_entity.id
_entity.type
_entity.pdbx_description
1 polymer ?
#
loop_
_entity_poly.entity_id
_entity_poly.type
_entity_poly.pdbx_seq_one_letter_code
_entity_poly.pdbx_strand_id
1 'polypeptide(L)'
;MGHFAHGARTEWIKAAGVMRTMRHARFGFLGNTYSGMLDMYSDFAMVQSQLGLHIEVLKMCDLDRFLQEVTEEEVAAKLEEVYEMFEVSGDSPSDPIAPKPTEEQLDWSARVAVAQEKLVRAYDLDALTYYYHGQNGNDYEKLQSGFIVGHSLLTARGIPCSGEGDLKTAIGMKICDILGTGGSFSEIVVVDYMDKTILLGHDDRSISQSRKGSRSCGGWGSIMARREPVYPLKRR
;
A
#
# COMPACT_ATOMS: atom_id res chain seq x y z
N MET A 1 -0.93 -6.96 41.61
CA MET A 1 0.45 -6.86 41.06
C MET A 1 0.78 -7.88 39.95
N GLY A 2 0.13 -9.05 39.86
CA GLY A 2 0.45 -10.08 38.83
C GLY A 2 0.02 -9.76 37.38
N HIS A 3 -1.11 -9.08 37.16
CA HIS A 3 -1.60 -8.75 35.81
C HIS A 3 -0.76 -7.69 35.09
N PHE A 4 -0.29 -6.65 35.80
CA PHE A 4 0.56 -5.59 35.22
C PHE A 4 1.92 -6.13 34.73
N ALA A 5 2.53 -7.07 35.47
CA ALA A 5 3.80 -7.66 35.08
C ALA A 5 3.69 -8.59 33.84
N HIS A 6 2.52 -9.20 33.60
CA HIS A 6 2.31 -10.05 32.42
C HIS A 6 2.04 -9.24 31.15
N GLY A 7 1.31 -8.12 31.26
CA GLY A 7 1.10 -7.18 30.16
C GLY A 7 2.42 -6.60 29.65
N ALA A 8 3.23 -6.03 30.55
CA ALA A 8 4.54 -5.46 30.20
C ALA A 8 5.45 -6.49 29.51
N ARG A 9 5.52 -7.73 30.01
CA ARG A 9 6.32 -8.80 29.37
C ARG A 9 5.87 -9.10 27.93
N THR A 10 4.57 -9.10 27.68
CA THR A 10 4.02 -9.39 26.34
C THR A 10 4.35 -8.28 25.35
N GLU A 11 4.27 -7.02 25.79
CA GLU A 11 4.65 -5.85 24.98
C GLU A 11 6.14 -5.88 24.60
N TRP A 12 7.02 -6.21 25.56
CA TRP A 12 8.45 -6.37 25.29
C TRP A 12 8.74 -7.48 24.28
N ILE A 13 8.04 -8.63 24.38
CA ILE A 13 8.20 -9.73 23.41
C ILE A 13 7.76 -9.28 22.01
N LYS A 14 6.64 -8.56 21.90
CA LYS A 14 6.16 -8.02 20.62
C LYS A 14 7.15 -7.02 20.02
N ALA A 15 7.66 -6.09 20.82
CA ALA A 15 8.66 -5.11 20.39
C ALA A 15 9.96 -5.77 19.91
N ALA A 16 10.44 -6.80 20.64
CA ALA A 16 11.59 -7.58 20.21
C ALA A 16 11.33 -8.34 18.90
N GLY A 17 10.11 -8.86 18.72
CA GLY A 17 9.66 -9.47 17.47
C GLY A 17 9.71 -8.51 16.29
N VAL A 18 9.20 -7.28 16.46
CA VAL A 18 9.29 -6.21 15.45
C VAL A 18 10.73 -5.96 15.04
N MET A 19 11.62 -5.71 16.00
CA MET A 19 13.03 -5.43 15.69
C MET A 19 13.73 -6.61 15.01
N ARG A 20 13.42 -7.85 15.40
CA ARG A 20 13.95 -9.05 14.74
C ARG A 20 13.50 -9.13 13.28
N THR A 21 12.22 -8.90 13.01
CA THR A 21 11.68 -8.95 11.64
C THR A 21 12.27 -7.84 10.79
N MET A 22 12.35 -6.60 11.30
CA MET A 22 12.89 -5.44 10.57
C MET A 22 14.35 -5.66 10.13
N ARG A 23 15.18 -6.32 10.94
CA ARG A 23 16.58 -6.65 10.59
C ARG A 23 16.74 -7.60 9.40
N HIS A 24 15.66 -8.28 9.02
CA HIS A 24 15.62 -9.19 7.88
C HIS A 24 14.68 -8.71 6.78
N ALA A 25 14.10 -7.52 6.94
CA ALA A 25 13.13 -6.97 6.02
C ALA A 25 13.82 -6.23 4.86
N ARG A 26 13.22 -6.33 3.68
CA ARG A 26 13.66 -5.61 2.47
C ARG A 26 12.59 -4.62 2.05
N PHE A 27 12.93 -3.34 2.01
CA PHE A 27 12.00 -2.27 1.65
C PHE A 27 12.35 -1.77 0.25
N GLY A 28 11.39 -1.82 -0.66
CA GLY A 28 11.54 -1.19 -1.97
C GLY A 28 11.37 0.33 -1.85
N PHE A 29 12.24 1.08 -2.51
CA PHE A 29 12.11 2.51 -2.71
C PHE A 29 12.06 2.78 -4.22
N LEU A 30 10.84 2.88 -4.77
CA LEU A 30 10.60 3.01 -6.21
C LEU A 30 10.54 4.49 -6.61
N GLY A 31 11.52 4.92 -7.41
CA GLY A 31 11.60 6.29 -7.89
C GLY A 31 12.27 7.24 -6.90
N ASN A 32 11.60 8.33 -6.55
CA ASN A 32 12.14 9.43 -5.74
C ASN A 32 11.14 9.83 -4.65
N THR A 33 11.53 10.69 -3.71
CA THR A 33 10.58 11.41 -2.85
C THR A 33 9.85 12.50 -3.63
N TYR A 34 8.63 12.84 -3.20
CA TYR A 34 7.92 13.99 -3.74
C TYR A 34 8.78 15.27 -3.64
N SER A 35 8.90 15.98 -4.75
CA SER A 35 9.77 17.16 -4.84
C SER A 35 9.20 18.32 -4.02
N GLY A 36 9.96 18.77 -3.01
CA GLY A 36 9.55 19.87 -2.12
C GLY A 36 8.98 19.44 -0.77
N MET A 37 8.63 18.16 -0.58
CA MET A 37 8.16 17.61 0.69
C MET A 37 9.33 17.12 1.54
N LEU A 38 9.95 18.05 2.27
CA LEU A 38 11.17 17.80 3.05
C LEU A 38 11.00 16.76 4.15
N ASP A 39 9.77 16.62 4.66
CA ASP A 39 9.39 15.66 5.67
C ASP A 39 9.36 14.22 5.17
N MET A 40 9.30 13.97 3.85
CA MET A 40 9.38 12.61 3.28
C MET A 40 10.81 12.06 3.24
N TYR A 41 11.80 12.96 3.09
CA TYR A 41 13.20 12.57 2.97
C TYR A 41 13.67 11.78 4.18
N SER A 42 14.48 10.76 3.89
CA SER A 42 15.03 9.84 4.88
C SER A 42 16.46 9.48 4.50
N ASP A 43 17.37 9.50 5.47
CA ASP A 43 18.72 8.98 5.28
C ASP A 43 18.69 7.45 5.33
N PHE A 44 18.98 6.82 4.20
CA PHE A 44 18.95 5.36 4.06
C PHE A 44 20.02 4.67 4.93
N ALA A 45 21.20 5.27 5.08
CA ALA A 45 22.25 4.73 5.94
C ALA A 45 21.82 4.82 7.41
N MET A 46 21.18 5.92 7.81
CA MET A 46 20.60 6.05 9.15
C MET A 46 19.53 4.98 9.40
N VAL A 47 18.56 4.83 8.49
CA VAL A 47 17.48 3.85 8.61
C VAL A 47 18.04 2.42 8.73
N GLN A 48 18.98 2.06 7.86
CA GLN A 48 19.64 0.76 7.90
C GLN A 48 20.43 0.56 9.21
N SER A 49 21.11 1.59 9.73
CA SER A 49 21.86 1.50 10.99
C SER A 49 20.96 1.28 12.22
N GLN A 50 19.79 1.92 12.24
CA GLN A 50 18.87 1.88 13.39
C GLN A 50 18.01 0.62 13.40
N LEU A 51 17.53 0.19 12.23
CA LEU A 51 16.55 -0.89 12.10
C LEU A 51 17.15 -2.19 11.57
N GLY A 52 18.34 -2.14 10.96
CA GLY A 52 18.96 -3.27 10.27
C GLY A 52 18.25 -3.67 8.97
N LEU A 53 17.29 -2.88 8.50
CA LEU A 53 16.54 -3.15 7.28
C LEU A 53 17.38 -2.85 6.04
N HIS A 54 17.14 -3.60 4.97
CA HIS A 54 17.74 -3.33 3.66
C HIS A 54 16.81 -2.45 2.82
N ILE A 55 17.35 -1.41 2.20
CA ILE A 55 16.61 -0.55 1.27
C ILE A 55 17.05 -0.89 -0.15
N GLU A 56 16.12 -1.43 -0.93
CA GLU A 56 16.30 -1.71 -2.35
C GLU A 56 15.82 -0.49 -3.15
N VAL A 57 16.74 0.24 -3.78
CA VAL A 57 16.40 1.40 -4.60
C VAL A 57 16.02 0.92 -6.00
N LEU A 58 14.74 1.08 -6.35
CA LEU A 58 14.12 0.60 -7.57
C LEU A 58 13.85 1.74 -8.54
N LYS A 59 13.84 1.43 -9.84
CA LYS A 59 13.54 2.38 -10.91
C LYS A 59 12.24 1.99 -11.60
N MET A 60 11.56 2.95 -12.22
CA MET A 60 10.33 2.67 -12.97
C MET A 60 10.53 1.65 -14.10
N CYS A 61 11.72 1.60 -14.70
CA CYS A 61 12.05 0.59 -15.70
C CYS A 61 12.05 -0.85 -15.15
N ASP A 62 12.29 -1.06 -13.85
CA ASP A 62 12.19 -2.38 -13.24
C ASP A 62 10.74 -2.88 -13.26
N LEU A 63 9.79 -1.99 -12.94
CA LEU A 63 8.36 -2.30 -12.96
C LEU A 63 7.84 -2.45 -14.39
N ASP A 64 8.25 -1.56 -15.30
CA ASP A 64 7.90 -1.64 -16.72
C ASP A 64 8.36 -2.96 -17.34
N ARG A 65 9.58 -3.44 -17.03
CA ARG A 65 10.02 -4.78 -17.48
C ARG A 65 9.02 -5.87 -17.08
N PHE A 66 8.56 -5.88 -15.82
CA PHE A 66 7.58 -6.88 -15.37
C PHE A 66 6.21 -6.70 -16.01
N LEU A 67 5.83 -5.46 -16.35
CA LEU A 67 4.60 -5.18 -17.09
C LEU A 67 4.60 -5.85 -18.48
N GLN A 68 5.72 -5.82 -19.18
CA GLN A 68 5.87 -6.47 -20.50
C GLN A 68 5.78 -8.01 -20.43
N GLU A 69 5.98 -8.59 -19.25
CA GLU A 69 5.89 -10.04 -19.00
C GLU A 69 4.51 -10.47 -18.48
N VAL A 70 3.54 -9.56 -18.39
CA VAL A 70 2.18 -9.87 -17.93
C VAL A 70 1.42 -10.62 -19.02
N THR A 71 0.83 -11.75 -18.65
CA THR A 71 -0.01 -12.59 -19.52
C THR A 71 -1.49 -12.31 -19.32
N GLU A 72 -2.31 -12.58 -20.33
CA GLU A 72 -3.77 -12.40 -20.25
C GLU A 72 -4.40 -13.29 -19.17
N GLU A 73 -3.85 -14.48 -18.95
CA GLU A 73 -4.29 -15.40 -17.90
C GLU A 73 -4.07 -14.81 -16.50
N GLU A 74 -2.93 -14.14 -16.28
CA GLU A 74 -2.64 -13.45 -15.02
C GLU A 74 -3.57 -12.26 -14.81
N VAL A 75 -3.90 -11.52 -15.87
CA VAL A 75 -4.84 -10.38 -15.81
C VAL A 75 -6.24 -10.87 -15.46
N ALA A 76 -6.73 -11.92 -16.11
CA ALA A 76 -8.04 -12.49 -15.82
C ALA A 76 -8.15 -12.95 -14.35
N ALA A 77 -7.15 -13.68 -13.86
CA ALA A 77 -7.09 -14.09 -12.46
C ALA A 77 -7.00 -12.89 -11.49
N LYS A 78 -6.30 -11.83 -11.89
CA LYS A 78 -6.22 -10.60 -11.08
C LYS A 78 -7.56 -9.87 -11.01
N LEU A 79 -8.30 -9.80 -12.11
CA LEU A 79 -9.63 -9.20 -12.14
C LEU A 79 -10.61 -9.97 -11.25
N GLU A 80 -10.56 -11.31 -11.26
CA GLU A 80 -11.35 -12.12 -10.33
C GLU A 80 -11.04 -11.76 -8.87
N GLU A 81 -9.75 -11.69 -8.51
CA GLU A 81 -9.34 -11.26 -7.16
C GLU A 81 -9.84 -9.84 -6.83
N VAL A 82 -9.77 -8.92 -7.79
CA VAL A 82 -10.30 -7.57 -7.63
C VAL A 82 -11.79 -7.66 -7.31
N TYR A 83 -12.61 -8.34 -8.11
CA TYR A 83 -14.05 -8.44 -7.85
C TYR A 83 -14.42 -9.14 -6.53
N GLU A 84 -13.58 -10.06 -6.05
CA GLU A 84 -13.73 -10.69 -4.73
C GLU A 84 -13.40 -9.72 -3.59
N MET A 85 -12.32 -8.98 -3.71
CA MET A 85 -11.86 -8.04 -2.69
C MET A 85 -12.72 -6.78 -2.66
N PHE A 86 -13.22 -6.35 -3.81
CA PHE A 86 -13.77 -5.04 -4.07
C PHE A 86 -15.19 -5.09 -4.66
N GLU A 87 -16.06 -4.19 -4.22
CA GLU A 87 -17.42 -4.03 -4.72
C GLU A 87 -17.47 -2.92 -5.74
N VAL A 88 -17.46 -3.27 -7.02
CA VAL A 88 -17.68 -2.32 -8.12
C VAL A 88 -19.16 -1.94 -8.23
N SER A 89 -19.63 -0.91 -7.52
CA SER A 89 -20.98 -0.34 -7.68
C SER A 89 -21.14 0.46 -8.98
N GLY A 90 -22.39 0.73 -9.35
CA GLY A 90 -22.73 1.53 -10.54
C GLY A 90 -22.36 3.00 -10.37
N ASP A 91 -22.79 3.87 -11.27
CA ASP A 91 -22.59 5.31 -11.13
C ASP A 91 -23.21 5.81 -9.83
N SER A 92 -22.41 6.50 -9.00
CA SER A 92 -22.88 7.02 -7.72
C SER A 92 -23.84 8.18 -7.95
N PRO A 93 -25.11 8.11 -7.48
CA PRO A 93 -26.01 9.26 -7.51
C PRO A 93 -25.51 10.41 -6.63
N SER A 94 -24.61 10.13 -5.69
CA SER A 94 -24.13 11.03 -4.65
C SER A 94 -22.77 11.68 -4.96
N ASP A 95 -22.03 11.15 -5.93
CA ASP A 95 -20.74 11.70 -6.37
C ASP A 95 -20.66 11.68 -7.92
N PRO A 96 -21.16 12.73 -8.60
CA PRO A 96 -21.16 12.83 -10.07
C PRO A 96 -19.76 12.86 -10.70
N ILE A 97 -18.71 13.01 -9.89
CA ILE A 97 -17.31 13.16 -10.32
C ILE A 97 -16.59 11.80 -10.33
N ALA A 98 -17.18 10.75 -9.75
CA ALA A 98 -16.60 9.41 -9.67
C ALA A 98 -17.47 8.37 -10.42
N PRO A 99 -17.43 8.35 -11.77
CA PRO A 99 -18.17 7.36 -12.55
C PRO A 99 -17.64 5.95 -12.33
N LYS A 100 -18.46 4.95 -12.69
CA LYS A 100 -18.02 3.55 -12.68
C LYS A 100 -16.78 3.36 -13.57
N PRO A 101 -15.83 2.50 -13.17
CA PRO A 101 -14.75 2.06 -14.04
C PRO A 101 -15.18 1.63 -15.44
N THR A 102 -14.44 2.09 -16.45
CA THR A 102 -14.46 1.42 -17.75
C THR A 102 -13.71 0.09 -17.66
N GLU A 103 -14.06 -0.86 -18.54
CA GLU A 103 -13.37 -2.16 -18.61
C GLU A 103 -11.88 -1.97 -18.94
N GLU A 104 -11.52 -1.01 -19.79
CA GLU A 104 -10.13 -0.68 -20.12
C GLU A 104 -9.33 -0.22 -18.90
N GLN A 105 -9.92 0.62 -18.04
CA GLN A 105 -9.24 1.08 -16.83
C GLN A 105 -9.08 -0.05 -15.79
N LEU A 106 -10.04 -0.97 -15.72
CA LEU A 106 -9.94 -2.17 -14.88
C LEU A 106 -8.86 -3.13 -15.38
N ASP A 107 -8.85 -3.42 -16.68
CA ASP A 107 -7.81 -4.24 -17.33
C ASP A 107 -6.41 -3.65 -17.09
N TRP A 108 -6.26 -2.35 -17.31
CA TRP A 108 -5.00 -1.65 -17.06
C TRP A 108 -4.56 -1.76 -15.60
N SER A 109 -5.47 -1.50 -14.66
CA SER A 109 -5.17 -1.61 -13.22
C SER A 109 -4.79 -3.03 -12.82
N ALA A 110 -5.44 -4.05 -13.40
CA ALA A 110 -5.12 -5.45 -13.17
C ALA A 110 -3.74 -5.82 -13.72
N ARG A 111 -3.38 -5.39 -14.94
CA ARG A 111 -2.04 -5.58 -15.51
C ARG A 111 -0.95 -4.99 -14.61
N VAL A 112 -1.15 -3.75 -14.18
CA VAL A 112 -0.19 -3.07 -13.30
C VAL A 112 -0.10 -3.77 -11.94
N ALA A 113 -1.21 -4.23 -11.38
CA ALA A 113 -1.21 -5.00 -10.14
C ALA A 113 -0.43 -6.32 -10.25
N VAL A 114 -0.56 -7.05 -11.38
CA VAL A 114 0.26 -8.24 -11.65
C VAL A 114 1.75 -7.87 -11.71
N ALA A 115 2.10 -6.81 -12.43
CA ALA A 115 3.48 -6.35 -12.56
C ALA A 115 4.09 -5.97 -11.19
N GLN A 116 3.33 -5.29 -10.34
CA GLN A 116 3.73 -4.94 -8.98
C GLN A 116 3.95 -6.18 -8.11
N GLU A 117 3.11 -7.21 -8.23
CA GLU A 117 3.31 -8.48 -7.53
C GLU A 117 4.56 -9.22 -8.01
N LYS A 118 4.83 -9.22 -9.32
CA LYS A 118 6.08 -9.79 -9.88
C LYS A 118 7.30 -9.04 -9.33
N LEU A 119 7.27 -7.71 -9.32
CA LEU A 119 8.34 -6.86 -8.77
C LEU A 119 8.62 -7.21 -7.30
N VAL A 120 7.58 -7.20 -6.46
CA VAL A 120 7.68 -7.50 -5.03
C VAL A 120 8.23 -8.91 -4.78
N ARG A 121 7.81 -9.90 -5.57
CA ARG A 121 8.32 -11.29 -5.46
C ARG A 121 9.78 -11.39 -5.91
N ALA A 122 10.13 -10.77 -7.04
CA ALA A 122 11.47 -10.86 -7.62
C ALA A 122 12.54 -10.23 -6.73
N TYR A 123 12.23 -9.09 -6.10
CA TYR A 123 13.13 -8.39 -5.18
C TYR A 123 12.95 -8.80 -3.70
N ASP A 124 12.02 -9.74 -3.44
CA ASP A 124 11.66 -10.25 -2.11
C ASP A 124 11.34 -9.13 -1.11
N LEU A 125 10.47 -8.22 -1.52
CA LEU A 125 10.12 -7.03 -0.74
C LEU A 125 9.10 -7.36 0.36
N ASP A 126 9.24 -6.68 1.49
CA ASP A 126 8.34 -6.76 2.65
C ASP A 126 7.56 -5.46 2.87
N ALA A 127 7.94 -4.38 2.18
CA ALA A 127 7.22 -3.12 2.03
C ALA A 127 7.72 -2.39 0.77
N LEU A 128 6.93 -1.46 0.25
CA LEU A 128 7.27 -0.65 -0.91
C LEU A 128 6.86 0.81 -0.66
N THR A 129 7.80 1.73 -0.75
CA THR A 129 7.46 3.15 -0.91
C THR A 129 7.71 3.56 -2.34
N TYR A 130 6.84 4.40 -2.89
CA TYR A 130 6.86 4.76 -4.30
C TYR A 130 6.54 6.23 -4.49
N TYR A 131 7.28 6.86 -5.38
CA TYR A 131 6.80 8.04 -6.08
C TYR A 131 7.59 8.24 -7.35
N TYR A 132 6.85 8.59 -8.39
CA TYR A 132 7.41 8.95 -9.67
C TYR A 132 6.67 10.17 -10.20
N HIS A 133 7.39 11.05 -10.88
CA HIS A 133 6.80 12.14 -11.62
C HIS A 133 7.27 12.01 -13.07
N GLY A 134 6.41 11.43 -13.91
CA GLY A 134 6.63 11.36 -15.34
C GLY A 134 6.52 12.73 -16.00
N GLN A 135 7.17 12.91 -17.14
CA GLN A 135 6.83 14.02 -18.04
C GLN A 135 5.50 13.71 -18.71
N ASN A 136 4.69 14.75 -18.93
CA ASN A 136 3.35 14.61 -19.53
C ASN A 136 3.37 13.77 -20.82
N GLY A 137 2.50 12.77 -20.87
CA GLY A 137 2.30 11.86 -22.00
C GLY A 137 3.31 10.72 -22.09
N ASN A 138 4.13 10.47 -21.07
CA ASN A 138 5.09 9.37 -21.10
C ASN A 138 4.50 8.04 -20.58
N ASP A 139 5.10 6.92 -20.99
CA ASP A 139 4.62 5.58 -20.63
C ASP A 139 4.66 5.33 -19.11
N TYR A 140 5.57 5.98 -18.38
CA TYR A 140 5.69 5.85 -16.94
C TYR A 140 4.60 6.60 -16.15
N GLU A 141 4.07 7.69 -16.69
CA GLU A 141 2.89 8.38 -16.17
C GLU A 141 1.66 7.49 -16.32
N LYS A 142 1.50 6.88 -17.51
CA LYS A 142 0.45 5.87 -17.72
C LYS A 142 0.61 4.68 -16.78
N LEU A 143 1.82 4.15 -16.60
CA LEU A 143 2.09 3.08 -15.65
C LEU A 143 1.70 3.46 -14.22
N GLN A 144 2.08 4.66 -13.77
CA GLN A 144 1.75 5.17 -12.44
C GLN A 144 0.23 5.27 -12.21
N SER A 145 -0.56 5.62 -13.23
CA SER A 145 -2.03 5.69 -13.12
C SER A 145 -2.70 4.39 -12.69
N GLY A 146 -2.06 3.23 -12.87
CA GLY A 146 -2.60 1.91 -12.51
C GLY A 146 -2.20 1.43 -11.11
N PHE A 147 -1.50 2.23 -10.31
CA PHE A 147 -0.85 1.76 -9.08
C PHE A 147 -1.79 1.34 -7.96
N ILE A 148 -2.95 1.97 -7.87
CA ILE A 148 -3.82 1.96 -6.69
C ILE A 148 -4.26 0.55 -6.30
N VAL A 149 -4.76 -0.22 -7.27
CA VAL A 149 -5.36 -1.53 -7.02
C VAL A 149 -4.31 -2.50 -6.50
N GLY A 150 -3.17 -2.61 -7.17
CA GLY A 150 -2.15 -3.58 -6.75
C GLY A 150 -1.46 -3.19 -5.45
N HIS A 151 -1.17 -1.91 -5.19
CA HIS A 151 -0.67 -1.46 -3.88
C HIS A 151 -1.66 -1.74 -2.75
N SER A 152 -2.95 -1.60 -3.01
CA SER A 152 -4.00 -1.92 -2.04
C SER A 152 -4.06 -3.42 -1.74
N LEU A 153 -3.98 -4.28 -2.78
CA LEU A 153 -3.93 -5.74 -2.62
C LEU A 153 -2.65 -6.20 -1.90
N LEU A 154 -1.50 -5.60 -2.21
CA LEU A 154 -0.22 -5.85 -1.52
C LEU A 154 -0.30 -5.48 -0.04
N THR A 155 -0.83 -4.29 0.26
CA THR A 155 -1.01 -3.83 1.65
C THR A 155 -1.95 -4.75 2.41
N ALA A 156 -3.05 -5.18 1.78
CA ALA A 156 -3.97 -6.16 2.37
C ALA A 156 -3.31 -7.53 2.65
N ARG A 157 -2.23 -7.87 1.94
CA ARG A 157 -1.42 -9.08 2.12
C ARG A 157 -0.21 -8.89 3.05
N GLY A 158 -0.12 -7.75 3.75
CA GLY A 158 0.97 -7.49 4.69
C GLY A 158 2.27 -7.01 4.04
N ILE A 159 2.17 -6.44 2.84
CA ILE A 159 3.27 -5.74 2.15
C ILE A 159 2.85 -4.28 2.03
N PRO A 160 3.14 -3.44 3.05
CA PRO A 160 2.74 -2.05 3.07
C PRO A 160 3.22 -1.28 1.85
N CYS A 161 2.32 -0.51 1.25
CA CYS A 161 2.63 0.43 0.19
C CYS A 161 2.37 1.88 0.66
N SER A 162 3.38 2.74 0.61
CA SER A 162 3.26 4.18 0.93
C SER A 162 3.63 5.04 -0.27
N GLY A 163 2.82 6.06 -0.54
CA GLY A 163 3.05 7.03 -1.61
C GLY A 163 4.18 8.00 -1.30
N GLU A 164 4.45 8.89 -2.25
CA GLU A 164 5.32 10.07 -2.12
C GLU A 164 6.78 9.82 -1.75
N GLY A 165 7.21 8.54 -1.82
CA GLY A 165 8.51 8.11 -1.31
C GLY A 165 8.59 8.16 0.22
N ASP A 166 7.45 8.12 0.94
CA ASP A 166 7.41 8.11 2.39
C ASP A 166 7.87 6.77 3.00
N LEU A 167 9.18 6.65 3.15
CA LEU A 167 9.79 5.49 3.81
C LEU A 167 9.42 5.38 5.29
N LYS A 168 9.18 6.51 5.97
CA LYS A 168 8.89 6.51 7.42
C LYS A 168 7.51 5.93 7.67
N THR A 169 6.53 6.28 6.85
CA THR A 169 5.19 5.69 6.94
C THR A 169 5.18 4.23 6.53
N ALA A 170 5.96 3.81 5.51
CA ALA A 170 6.13 2.39 5.20
C ALA A 170 6.65 1.58 6.41
N ILE A 171 7.63 2.13 7.15
CA ILE A 171 8.15 1.52 8.38
C ILE A 171 7.04 1.41 9.43
N GLY A 172 6.30 2.50 9.68
CA GLY A 172 5.18 2.51 10.62
C GLY A 172 4.12 1.46 10.28
N MET A 173 3.70 1.41 9.02
CA MET A 173 2.74 0.41 8.54
C MET A 173 3.27 -1.01 8.70
N LYS A 174 4.56 -1.26 8.45
CA LYS A 174 5.14 -2.60 8.62
C LYS A 174 5.20 -3.02 10.08
N ILE A 175 5.47 -2.10 10.99
CA ILE A 175 5.37 -2.37 12.43
C ILE A 175 3.94 -2.79 12.78
N CYS A 176 2.93 -2.08 12.29
CA CYS A 176 1.54 -2.41 12.54
C CYS A 176 1.11 -3.76 11.93
N ASP A 177 1.61 -4.09 10.74
CA ASP A 177 1.44 -5.41 10.11
C ASP A 177 2.04 -6.52 10.99
N ILE A 178 3.29 -6.37 11.45
CA ILE A 178 3.95 -7.35 12.34
C ILE A 178 3.17 -7.54 13.64
N LEU A 179 2.58 -6.47 14.18
CA LEU A 179 1.77 -6.50 15.39
C LEU A 179 0.35 -7.02 15.17
N GLY A 180 -0.07 -7.23 13.91
CA GLY A 180 -1.43 -7.65 13.56
C GLY A 180 -2.49 -6.60 13.88
N THR A 181 -2.11 -5.32 13.96
CA THR A 181 -3.04 -4.22 14.25
C THR A 181 -3.65 -3.60 13.00
N GLY A 182 -3.18 -4.02 11.82
CA GLY A 182 -3.58 -3.46 10.54
C GLY A 182 -3.01 -2.06 10.33
N GLY A 183 -3.33 -1.46 9.21
CA GLY A 183 -2.88 -0.11 8.88
C GLY A 183 -2.98 0.15 7.40
N SER A 184 -3.15 1.41 7.05
CA SER A 184 -3.14 1.87 5.67
C SER A 184 -2.37 3.17 5.62
N PHE A 185 -1.77 3.42 4.46
CA PHE A 185 -1.27 4.75 4.15
C PHE A 185 -2.46 5.72 4.12
N SER A 186 -2.37 6.84 4.83
CA SER A 186 -3.45 7.82 4.95
C SER A 186 -2.86 9.15 5.41
N GLU A 187 -3.49 10.22 4.96
CA GLU A 187 -3.17 11.59 5.27
C GLU A 187 -4.40 12.33 5.77
N ILE A 188 -4.18 13.48 6.40
CA ILE A 188 -5.26 14.38 6.82
C ILE A 188 -5.69 15.18 5.60
N VAL A 189 -6.91 14.91 5.11
CA VAL A 189 -7.48 15.62 3.95
C VAL A 189 -8.25 16.86 4.41
N VAL A 190 -9.11 16.71 5.41
CA VAL A 190 -9.97 17.80 5.92
C VAL A 190 -10.15 17.66 7.42
N VAL A 191 -10.19 18.79 8.11
CA VAL A 191 -10.60 18.89 9.52
C VAL A 191 -11.94 19.62 9.58
N ASP A 192 -12.95 18.94 10.11
CA ASP A 192 -14.25 19.53 10.41
C ASP A 192 -14.29 19.96 11.88
N TYR A 193 -14.25 21.27 12.10
CA TYR A 193 -14.29 21.84 13.45
C TYR A 193 -15.69 21.87 14.06
N MET A 194 -16.75 21.85 13.24
CA MET A 194 -18.14 21.88 13.71
C MET A 194 -18.51 20.51 14.28
N ASP A 195 -18.25 19.46 13.51
CA ASP A 195 -18.50 18.08 13.93
C ASP A 195 -17.33 17.46 14.70
N LYS A 196 -16.21 18.18 14.82
CA LYS A 196 -14.98 17.75 15.51
C LYS A 196 -14.46 16.42 14.95
N THR A 197 -14.49 16.28 13.62
CA THR A 197 -14.01 15.10 12.91
C THR A 197 -12.82 15.44 12.04
N ILE A 198 -12.00 14.43 11.75
CA ILE A 198 -10.90 14.52 10.80
C ILE A 198 -11.16 13.47 9.72
N LEU A 199 -11.18 13.91 8.47
CA LEU A 199 -11.28 13.04 7.31
C LEU A 199 -9.88 12.65 6.87
N LEU A 200 -9.64 11.35 6.83
CA LEU A 200 -8.39 10.76 6.38
C LEU A 200 -8.57 10.16 4.98
N GLY A 201 -7.55 10.31 4.14
CA GLY A 201 -7.52 9.81 2.76
C GLY A 201 -6.13 10.01 2.15
N HIS A 202 -5.97 9.77 0.86
CA HIS A 202 -4.74 10.10 0.12
C HIS A 202 -5.11 10.26 -1.37
N ASP A 203 -4.26 10.94 -2.16
CA ASP A 203 -4.46 11.23 -3.59
C ASP A 203 -4.75 9.97 -4.43
N ASP A 204 -4.17 8.83 -4.07
CA ASP A 204 -4.66 7.50 -4.44
C ASP A 204 -5.45 6.86 -3.28
N ARG A 205 -6.75 7.12 -3.24
CA ARG A 205 -7.57 6.86 -2.04
C ARG A 205 -7.48 5.38 -1.58
N SER A 206 -6.85 5.18 -0.43
CA SER A 206 -6.35 3.91 0.13
C SER A 206 -7.39 3.06 0.88
N ILE A 207 -7.13 1.75 1.06
CA ILE A 207 -7.96 0.86 1.89
C ILE A 207 -7.54 0.97 3.36
N SER A 208 -8.32 1.65 4.20
CA SER A 208 -8.12 1.57 5.66
C SER A 208 -8.52 0.19 6.21
N GLN A 209 -7.73 -0.40 7.13
CA GLN A 209 -8.17 -1.52 7.98
C GLN A 209 -8.77 -0.95 9.27
N SER A 210 -10.09 -0.79 9.32
CA SER A 210 -10.83 -0.49 10.56
C SER A 210 -11.56 -1.73 11.07
N ARG A 211 -11.54 -1.91 12.40
CA ARG A 211 -12.02 -3.08 13.16
C ARG A 211 -13.55 -3.26 13.16
N LYS A 212 -14.29 -2.45 12.39
CA LYS A 212 -15.76 -2.51 12.29
C LYS A 212 -16.24 -2.28 10.85
N GLY A 213 -16.82 -3.34 10.27
CA GLY A 213 -17.86 -3.37 9.23
C GLY A 213 -17.79 -2.41 8.04
N SER A 214 -17.60 -2.98 6.83
CA SER A 214 -17.68 -2.40 5.47
C SER A 214 -16.80 -1.17 5.20
N ARG A 215 -15.92 -1.27 4.18
CA ARG A 215 -14.90 -0.25 3.90
C ARG A 215 -15.00 0.23 2.45
N SER A 216 -14.92 1.53 2.22
CA SER A 216 -14.80 2.10 0.87
C SER A 216 -13.33 2.16 0.44
N CYS A 217 -13.05 1.69 -0.79
CA CYS A 217 -11.86 2.07 -1.54
C CYS A 217 -12.21 3.39 -2.20
N GLY A 218 -11.44 4.43 -1.92
CA GLY A 218 -11.88 5.72 -2.36
C GLY A 218 -11.67 5.97 -3.85
N GLY A 219 -10.71 5.43 -4.61
CA GLY A 219 -10.33 5.99 -5.94
C GLY A 219 -11.38 5.86 -7.04
N TRP A 220 -12.35 5.01 -6.76
CA TRP A 220 -13.51 4.72 -7.55
C TRP A 220 -14.62 4.88 -6.53
N GLY A 221 -15.48 5.90 -6.67
CA GLY A 221 -16.60 6.16 -5.73
C GLY A 221 -17.56 4.97 -5.56
N SER A 222 -17.28 3.92 -6.33
CA SER A 222 -17.98 2.68 -6.41
C SER A 222 -17.13 1.45 -6.18
N ILE A 223 -16.01 1.49 -5.44
CA ILE A 223 -15.28 0.27 -5.07
C ILE A 223 -15.22 0.09 -3.55
N MET A 224 -15.93 -0.87 -2.95
CA MET A 224 -15.89 -1.11 -1.48
C MET A 224 -15.20 -2.44 -1.13
N ALA A 225 -14.27 -2.48 -0.18
CA ALA A 225 -13.68 -3.75 0.25
C ALA A 225 -14.73 -4.67 0.90
N ARG A 226 -14.93 -5.88 0.35
CA ARG A 226 -15.99 -6.83 0.76
C ARG A 226 -15.59 -7.79 1.87
N ARG A 227 -14.29 -8.08 2.08
CA ARG A 227 -13.82 -9.11 3.02
C ARG A 227 -12.63 -8.65 3.88
N GLU A 228 -12.50 -9.26 5.06
CA GLU A 228 -11.25 -9.22 5.82
C GLU A 228 -10.22 -10.12 5.13
N PRO A 229 -9.01 -9.61 4.81
CA PRO A 229 -7.96 -10.43 4.23
C PRO A 229 -7.49 -11.47 5.25
N VAL A 230 -7.79 -12.75 5.00
CA VAL A 230 -7.21 -13.88 5.74
C VAL A 230 -6.02 -14.38 4.92
N TYR A 231 -4.82 -13.87 5.22
CA TYR A 231 -3.60 -14.35 4.58
C TYR A 231 -2.62 -14.94 5.60
N PRO A 232 -1.93 -16.04 5.24
CA PRO A 232 -0.88 -16.58 6.08
C PRO A 232 0.25 -15.54 6.16
N LEU A 233 0.59 -15.13 7.38
CA LEU A 233 1.80 -14.37 7.68
C LEU A 233 2.95 -14.97 6.87
N LYS A 234 3.66 -14.15 6.08
CA LYS A 234 4.99 -14.48 5.55
C LYS A 234 5.88 -14.71 6.77
N ARG A 235 5.85 -15.93 7.32
CA ARG A 235 6.59 -16.31 8.53
C ARG A 235 8.06 -16.41 8.14
N ARG A 236 8.83 -15.40 8.55
CA ARG A 236 10.27 -15.55 8.81
C ARG A 236 10.48 -15.78 10.30
#